data_AF-A0A392T7X1-F1
#
_entry.id   AF-A0A392T7X1-F1
#
_cell.length_a   1.000
_cell.length_b   1.000
_cell.length_c   1.000
_cell.angle_alpha   90.00
_cell.angle_beta   90.00
_cell.angle_gamma   90.00
#
_symmetry.space_group_name_H-M   'P 1'
#
loop_
_entity.id
_entity.type
_entity.pdbx_description
1 polymer ?
#
loop_
_entity_poly.entity_id
_entity_poly.type
_entity_poly.pdbx_seq_one_letter_code
_entity_poly.pdbx_strand_id
1 'polypeptide(L)' 'MRQRRWLEFLKDYDFGLSYHPGKANVVADALSRKSLHMSSLMVKELELIEEFRDLSLVCEVTSASVKLGMLKFT' A
#
# COMPACT_ATOMS: atom_id res chain seq x y z
N MET A 1 -3.33 22.73 16.73
CA MET A 1 -3.82 23.34 15.46
C MET A 1 -4.66 22.42 14.57
N ARG A 2 -4.42 21.09 14.50
CA ARG A 2 -5.15 20.20 13.57
C ARG A 2 -6.66 20.06 13.89
N GLN A 3 -7.03 19.90 15.15
CA GLN A 3 -8.44 19.76 15.56
C GLN A 3 -9.31 20.97 15.18
N ARG A 4 -8.79 22.20 15.37
CA ARG A 4 -9.51 23.44 15.01
C ARG A 4 -9.83 23.51 13.51
N ARG A 5 -8.86 23.14 12.66
CA ARG A 5 -9.06 23.08 11.20
C ARG A 5 -10.13 22.06 10.81
N TRP A 6 -10.18 20.92 11.49
CA TRP A 6 -11.22 19.91 11.26
C TRP A 6 -12.60 20.39 11.72
N LEU A 7 -12.70 21.06 12.86
CA LEU A 7 -13.95 21.65 13.32
C LEU A 7 -14.47 22.74 12.36
N GLU A 8 -13.58 23.58 11.85
CA GLU A 8 -13.92 24.60 10.85
C GLU A 8 -14.38 23.99 9.52
N PHE A 9 -13.85 22.83 9.12
CA PHE A 9 -14.30 22.10 7.93
C PHE A 9 -15.64 21.40 8.14
N LEU A 10 -15.83 20.80 9.31
CA LEU A 10 -17.03 20.00 9.60
C LEU A 10 -18.27 20.87 9.83
N LYS A 11 -18.12 22.15 10.17
CA LYS A 11 -19.24 23.08 10.47
C LYS A 11 -20.31 23.16 9.35
N ASP A 12 -19.92 22.87 8.11
CA ASP A 12 -20.80 22.97 6.94
C ASP A 12 -21.60 21.68 6.69
N TYR A 13 -21.35 20.63 7.48
CA TYR A 13 -22.06 19.36 7.43
C TYR A 13 -23.10 19.29 8.55
N ASP A 14 -24.25 18.67 8.26
CA ASP A 14 -25.22 18.31 9.30
C ASP A 14 -24.79 16.97 9.94
N PHE A 15 -24.12 17.05 11.09
CA PHE A 15 -23.66 15.87 11.82
C PHE A 15 -23.72 16.09 13.34
N GLY A 16 -23.93 14.99 14.07
CA GLY A 16 -23.86 14.95 15.53
C GLY A 16 -22.64 14.15 16.01
N LEU A 17 -21.90 14.67 16.99
CA LEU A 17 -20.85 13.92 17.67
C LEU A 17 -21.46 12.94 18.66
N SER A 18 -21.25 11.64 18.43
CA SER A 18 -21.71 10.56 19.32
C SER A 18 -20.60 9.54 19.55
N TYR A 19 -20.46 9.12 20.80
CA TYR A 19 -19.52 8.06 21.16
C TYR A 19 -20.13 6.70 20.87
N HIS A 20 -19.40 5.89 20.10
CA HIS A 20 -19.81 4.55 19.72
C HIS A 20 -18.87 3.53 20.36
N PRO A 21 -19.36 2.68 21.29
CA PRO A 21 -18.54 1.62 21.88
C PRO A 21 -18.19 0.56 20.83
N GLY A 22 -17.08 -0.15 21.04
CA GLY A 22 -16.35 -0.91 20.00
C GLY A 22 -17.17 -1.87 19.11
N LYS A 23 -18.32 -2.40 19.56
CA LYS A 23 -19.21 -3.23 18.74
C LYS A 23 -19.78 -2.49 17.52
N ALA A 24 -19.97 -1.17 17.62
CA ALA A 24 -20.43 -0.34 16.51
C ALA A 24 -19.28 0.06 15.55
N ASN A 25 -18.01 -0.11 15.97
CA ASN A 25 -16.84 0.26 15.18
C ASN A 25 -16.30 -0.89 14.31
N VAL A 26 -16.86 -2.10 14.42
CA VAL A 26 -16.35 -3.32 13.76
C VAL A 26 -16.17 -3.15 12.25
N VAL A 27 -17.11 -2.47 11.58
CA VAL A 27 -17.04 -2.23 10.13
C VAL A 27 -15.91 -1.26 9.79
N ALA A 28 -15.80 -0.14 10.51
CA ALA A 28 -14.75 0.84 10.30
C ALA A 28 -13.36 0.26 10.60
N ASP A 29 -13.23 -0.55 11.67
CA ASP A 29 -11.99 -1.25 12.00
C ASP A 29 -11.59 -2.27 10.92
N ALA A 30 -12.56 -3.05 10.41
CA ALA A 30 -12.30 -4.02 9.34
C ALA A 30 -11.84 -3.32 8.05
N LEU A 31 -12.49 -2.24 7.66
CA LEU A 31 -12.12 -1.46 6.46
C LEU A 31 -10.76 -0.77 6.62
N SER A 32 -10.49 -0.18 7.79
CA SER A 32 -9.21 0.45 8.10
C SER A 32 -8.06 -0.55 7.97
N ARG A 33 -8.19 -1.74 8.57
CA ARG A 33 -7.20 -2.82 8.46
C ARG A 33 -6.99 -3.26 7.02
N LYS A 34 -8.06 -3.44 6.23
CA LYS A 34 -7.96 -3.80 4.82
C LYS A 34 -7.13 -2.79 4.01
N SER A 35 -7.36 -1.50 4.22
CA SER A 35 -6.59 -0.44 3.52
C SER A 35 -5.10 -0.48 3.87
N LEU A 36 -4.76 -0.70 5.15
CA LEU A 36 -3.38 -0.82 5.61
C LEU A 36 -2.67 -2.04 5.01
N HIS A 37 -3.36 -3.18 4.95
CA HIS A 37 -2.82 -4.38 4.31
C HIS A 37 -2.55 -4.16 2.82
N MET A 38 -3.47 -3.50 2.09
CA MET A 38 -3.25 -3.17 0.69
C MET A 38 -2.05 -2.23 0.51
N SER A 39 -1.92 -1.19 1.33
CA SER A 39 -0.75 -0.30 1.26
C SER A 39 0.56 -1.04 1.54
N SER A 40 0.57 -1.97 2.49
CA SER A 40 1.77 -2.78 2.78
C SER A 40 2.14 -3.71 1.63
N LEU A 41 1.15 -4.30 0.95
CA LEU A 41 1.39 -5.13 -0.23
C LEU A 41 1.94 -4.31 -1.39
N MET A 42 1.40 -3.12 -1.64
CA MET A 42 1.91 -2.23 -2.69
C MET A 42 3.35 -1.79 -2.43
N VAL A 43 3.71 -1.48 -1.18
CA VAL A 43 5.11 -1.13 -0.83
C VAL A 43 6.04 -2.31 -1.13
N LYS A 44 5.67 -3.53 -0.73
CA LYS A 44 6.47 -4.73 -1.01
C LYS A 44 6.61 -5.03 -2.50
N GLU A 45 5.56 -4.79 -3.28
CA GLU A 45 5.61 -4.94 -4.74
C GLU A 45 6.58 -3.94 -5.37
N LEU A 46 6.59 -2.70 -4.89
CA LEU A 46 7.55 -1.69 -5.34
C LEU A 46 8.98 -2.05 -4.96
N GLU A 47 9.23 -2.50 -3.73
CA GLU A 47 10.54 -3.01 -3.30
C GLU A 47 11.03 -4.14 -4.22
N LEU A 48 10.17 -5.10 -4.54
CA LEU A 48 10.51 -6.20 -5.45
C LEU A 48 10.81 -5.72 -6.88
N ILE A 49 10.07 -4.72 -7.38
CA ILE A 49 10.32 -4.12 -8.70
C ILE A 49 11.67 -3.39 -8.72
N GLU A 50 12.02 -2.69 -7.63
CA GLU A 50 13.33 -2.04 -7.48
C GLU A 50 14.46 -3.07 -7.44
N GLU A 51 14.32 -4.11 -6.60
CA GLU A 51 15.29 -5.22 -6.57
C GLU A 51 15.45 -5.89 -7.94
N PHE A 52 14.36 -6.09 -8.68
CA PHE A 52 14.40 -6.67 -10.02
C PHE A 52 15.06 -5.72 -11.03
N ARG A 53 14.85 -4.41 -10.92
CA ARG A 53 15.49 -3.41 -11.79
C ARG A 53 17.01 -3.38 -11.57
N ASP A 54 17.44 -3.50 -10.32
CA ASP A 54 18.84 -3.47 -9.94
C ASP A 54 19.54 -4.82 -10.20
N LEU A 55 18.76 -5.86 -10.49
CA LEU A 55 19.28 -7.17 -10.85
C LEU A 55 19.96 -7.10 -12.23
N SER A 56 21.26 -7.39 -12.28
CA SER A 56 22.02 -7.52 -13.53
C SER A 56 21.66 -8.83 -14.23
N LEU A 57 20.50 -8.86 -14.90
CA LEU A 57 19.99 -10.02 -15.61
C LEU A 57 20.59 -10.13 -17.01
N VAL A 58 20.95 -11.36 -17.40
CA VAL A 58 21.27 -11.71 -18.78
C VAL A 58 20.10 -12.50 -19.34
N CYS A 59 19.52 -11.99 -20.42
CA CYS A 59 18.48 -12.66 -21.16
C CYS A 59 19.04 -13.18 -22.48
N GLU A 60 19.03 -14.50 -22.66
CA GLU A 60 19.37 -15.14 -23.93
C GLU A 60 18.09 -15.67 -24.57
N VAL A 61 17.70 -15.07 -25.68
CA VAL A 61 16.51 -15.45 -26.44
C VAL A 61 16.94 -16.34 -27.61
N THR A 62 16.40 -17.56 -27.64
CA THR A 62 16.53 -18.50 -28.76
C THR A 62 15.19 -18.66 -29.45
N SER A 63 15.16 -19.24 -30.65
CA SER A 63 13.91 -19.47 -31.40
C SER A 63 12.90 -20.38 -30.68
N ALA A 64 13.34 -21.15 -29.68
CA ALA A 64 12.51 -22.12 -28.95
C ALA A 64 12.40 -21.85 -27.44
N SER A 65 13.21 -20.93 -26.87
CA SER A 65 13.24 -20.68 -25.43
C SER A 65 13.85 -19.33 -25.06
N VAL A 66 13.46 -18.83 -23.88
CA VAL A 66 14.14 -17.70 -23.23
C VAL A 66 14.86 -18.24 -21.99
N LYS A 67 16.15 -17.95 -21.87
CA LYS A 67 16.94 -18.25 -20.68
C LYS A 67 17.27 -16.96 -19.94
N LEU A 68 17.00 -16.95 -18.64
CA LEU A 68 17.41 -15.88 -17.73
C LEU A 68 18.56 -16.37 -16.84
N GLY A 69 19.62 -15.58 -16.77
CA GLY A 69 20.76 -15.77 -15.85
C GLY A 69 21.06 -14.48 -15.07
N MET A 70 21.87 -14.59 -14.02
CA MET A 70 22.30 -13.45 -13.20
C MET A 70 23.80 -13.20 -13.39
N LEU A 71 24.19 -11.98 -13.75
CA LEU A 71 25.58 -11.53 -13.74
C LEU A 71 25.99 -11.19 -12.32
N LYS A 72 27.02 -11.88 -11.82
CA LYS A 72 27.74 -11.47 -10.61
C LYS A 72 29.06 -10.85 -11.03
N PHE A 73 29.24 -9.56 -10.76
CA PHE A 73 30.57 -8.94 -10.80
C PHE A 73 31.21 -9.18 -9.42
N THR A 74 32.28 -10.00 -9.39
CA THR A 74 33.15 -10.20 -8.22
C THR A 74 34.20 -9.10 -8.12
#